data_AF-A0A7H8M4B6-F1
#
_entry.id   AF-A0A7H8M4B6-F1
#
_cell.length_a   1.000
_cell.length_b   1.000
_cell.length_c   1.000
_cell.angle_alpha   90.00
_cell.angle_beta   90.00
_cell.angle_gamma   90.00
#
_symmetry.space_group_name_H-M   'P 1'
#
loop_
_entity.id
_entity.type
_entity.pdbx_description
1 polymer ?
#
loop_
_entity_poly.entity_id
_entity_poly.type
_entity_poly.pdbx_seq_one_letter_code
_entity_poly.pdbx_strand_id
1 'polypeptide(L)' 'MLCLTCHRVRPALSRADYTAERAWLIVRRGLCTCAVPPPAAGRTRRPPTARKRARSPK' A
#
# COMPACT_ATOMS: atom_id res chain seq x y z
N MET A 1 -15.61 -1.66 9.43
CA MET A 1 -14.70 -1.64 8.26
C MET A 1 -13.21 -1.66 8.62
N LEU A 2 -12.78 -1.11 9.77
CA LEU A 2 -11.38 -1.11 10.17
C LEU A 2 -11.05 -2.35 11.03
N CYS A 3 -9.78 -2.77 10.99
CA CYS A 3 -9.25 -3.82 11.85
C CYS A 3 -8.92 -3.23 13.22
N LEU A 4 -9.34 -3.87 14.30
CA LEU A 4 -9.15 -3.34 15.66
C LEU A 4 -7.71 -3.50 16.18
N THR A 5 -6.89 -4.34 15.56
CA THR A 5 -5.48 -4.53 15.94
C THR A 5 -4.57 -3.49 15.30
N CYS A 6 -4.76 -3.25 14.00
CA CYS A 6 -3.87 -2.43 13.19
C CYS A 6 -4.52 -1.13 12.68
N HIS A 7 -5.79 -0.86 13.02
CA HIS A 7 -6.58 0.32 12.62
C HIS A 7 -6.59 0.61 11.10
N ARG A 8 -6.32 -0.40 10.27
CA ARG A 8 -6.36 -0.36 8.78
C ARG A 8 -7.67 -0.92 8.22
N VAL A 9 -7.99 -0.65 6.96
CA VAL A 9 -9.25 -1.07 6.32
C VAL A 9 -9.25 -2.57 6.03
N ARG A 10 -10.21 -3.34 6.58
CA ARG A 10 -10.40 -4.76 6.24
C ARG A 10 -10.77 -4.90 4.76
N PRO A 11 -10.35 -5.96 4.06
CA PRO A 11 -10.78 -6.25 2.69
C PRO A 11 -12.31 -6.28 2.56
N ALA A 12 -12.83 -5.89 1.40
CA ALA A 12 -14.24 -6.06 1.07
C ALA A 12 -14.51 -7.55 0.81
N LEU A 13 -15.54 -8.12 1.45
CA LEU A 13 -15.94 -9.52 1.26
C LEU A 13 -17.03 -9.65 0.19
N SER A 14 -17.69 -8.55 -0.17
CA SER A 14 -18.76 -8.50 -1.16
C SER A 14 -18.65 -7.27 -2.04
N ARG A 15 -19.40 -7.25 -3.16
CA ARG A 15 -19.44 -6.07 -4.05
C ARG A 15 -20.18 -4.89 -3.42
N ALA A 16 -21.15 -5.14 -2.55
CA ALA A 16 -21.89 -4.12 -1.82
C ALA A 16 -20.98 -3.33 -0.83
N ASP A 17 -19.89 -3.94 -0.39
CA ASP A 17 -18.90 -3.30 0.47
C ASP A 17 -18.01 -2.27 -0.24
N TYR A 18 -18.01 -2.22 -1.58
CA TYR A 18 -17.26 -1.24 -2.35
C TYR A 18 -17.97 0.12 -2.34
N THR A 19 -17.81 0.85 -1.24
CA THR A 19 -18.30 2.21 -1.08
C THR A 19 -17.19 3.24 -1.27
N ALA A 20 -17.55 4.45 -1.68
CA ALA A 20 -16.61 5.57 -1.81
C ALA A 20 -15.92 5.89 -0.48
N GLU A 21 -16.64 5.77 0.64
CA GLU A 21 -16.07 5.93 1.98
C GLU A 21 -14.98 4.89 2.27
N ARG A 22 -15.21 3.62 1.91
CA ARG A 22 -14.18 2.57 2.02
C ARG A 22 -12.97 2.90 1.16
N ALA A 23 -13.16 3.38 -0.07
CA ALA A 23 -12.05 3.77 -0.96
C ALA A 23 -11.22 4.92 -0.36
N TRP A 24 -11.88 5.94 0.20
CA TRP A 24 -11.20 7.04 0.88
C TRP A 24 -10.39 6.56 2.09
N LEU A 25 -10.96 5.65 2.88
CA LEU A 25 -10.26 5.03 4.00
C LEU A 25 -9.04 4.21 3.55
N ILE A 26 -9.10 3.53 2.41
CA ILE A 26 -7.96 2.78 1.87
C ILE A 26 -6.81 3.73 1.50
N VAL A 27 -7.10 4.86 0.86
CA VAL A 27 -6.07 5.87 0.52
C VAL A 27 -5.43 6.45 1.78
N ARG A 28 -6.24 6.71 2.83
CA ARG A 28 -5.76 7.40 4.04
C ARG A 28 -5.10 6.48 5.07
N ARG A 29 -5.58 5.24 5.21
CA ARG A 29 -5.15 4.29 6.26
C ARG A 29 -4.50 3.03 5.70
N GLY A 30 -4.65 2.75 4.42
CA GLY A 30 -4.18 1.51 3.80
C GLY A 30 -5.06 0.31 4.11
N LEU A 31 -4.84 -0.77 3.35
CA LEU A 31 -5.49 -2.06 3.57
C LEU A 31 -4.85 -2.82 4.74
N CYS A 32 -5.70 -3.47 5.52
CA CYS A 32 -5.31 -4.38 6.58
C CYS A 32 -4.64 -5.62 5.98
N THR A 33 -3.45 -5.94 6.49
CA THR A 33 -2.65 -7.13 6.16
C THR A 33 -2.58 -8.11 7.34
N CYS A 34 -3.47 -7.94 8.32
CA CYS A 34 -3.47 -8.69 9.58
C CYS A 34 -4.09 -10.10 9.38
N ALA A 35 -4.62 -10.42 8.19
CA ALA A 35 -4.88 -11.78 7.72
C ALA A 35 -3.64 -12.26 6.94
N VAL A 36 -3.17 -13.48 7.22
CA VAL A 36 -1.96 -14.12 6.70
C VAL A 36 -1.56 -13.57 5.33
N PRO A 37 -0.36 -12.97 5.20
CA PRO A 37 0.02 -12.29 3.97
C PRO A 37 0.00 -13.30 2.81
N PRO A 38 -0.72 -13.05 1.70
CA PRO A 38 -0.34 -13.69 0.45
C PRO A 38 1.12 -13.32 0.19
N PRO A 39 1.96 -14.26 -0.28
CA PRO A 39 3.37 -13.99 -0.56
C PRO A 39 3.43 -12.74 -1.43
N ALA A 40 4.17 -11.74 -0.96
CA ALA A 40 4.19 -10.41 -1.51
C ALA A 40 4.41 -10.47 -3.03
N ALA A 41 3.33 -10.38 -3.82
CA ALA A 41 3.42 -10.20 -5.24
C ALA A 41 4.17 -8.88 -5.44
N GLY A 42 5.37 -9.00 -6.00
CA GLY A 42 6.42 -7.99 -5.98
C GLY A 42 5.88 -6.61 -6.32
N ARG A 43 5.76 -5.75 -5.30
CA ARG A 43 5.86 -4.32 -5.52
C ARG A 43 7.29 -4.09 -5.95
N THR A 44 7.47 -4.03 -7.26
CA THR A 44 8.61 -3.44 -7.95
C THR A 44 9.28 -2.42 -7.05
N ARG A 45 10.43 -2.83 -6.52
CA ARG A 45 11.33 -2.01 -5.73
C ARG A 45 11.74 -0.87 -6.64
N ARG A 46 10.99 0.23 -6.63
CA ARG A 46 11.39 1.47 -7.30
C ARG A 46 12.72 1.85 -6.63
N PRO A 47 13.87 1.70 -7.32
CA PRO A 47 15.15 1.92 -6.66
C PRO A 47 15.26 3.40 -6.29
N PRO A 48 15.61 3.74 -5.04
CA PRO A 48 15.82 5.11 -4.64
C PRO A 48 17.21 5.56 -5.09
N THR A 49 17.27 6.61 -5.93
CA THR A 49 18.42 7.54 -6.10
C THR A 49 19.71 6.90 -6.69
N ALA A 50 20.44 7.50 -7.64
CA ALA A 50 21.13 8.76 -7.51
C ALA A 50 21.58 9.23 -8.91
N ARG A 51 21.15 10.42 -9.36
CA ARG A 51 21.88 11.14 -10.41
C ARG A 51 23.25 11.48 -9.82
N LYS A 52 24.28 10.69 -10.16
CA LYS A 52 25.68 11.06 -9.93
C LYS A 52 25.92 12.43 -10.56
N ARG A 53 26.14 13.46 -9.75
CA ARG A 53 27.00 14.58 -10.12
C ARG A 53 28.45 14.13 -9.88
N ALA A 54 29.21 13.96 -10.96
CA ALA A 54 30.67 13.93 -10.96
C ALA A 54 31.09 14.39 -12.38
N ARG A 55 31.31 15.70 -12.58
CA ARG A 55 32.63 16.31 -12.80
C ARG A 55 33.42 15.68 -13.95
N SER A 56 33.54 16.43 -15.05
CA SER A 56 34.67 16.36 -16.00
C SER A 56 35.99 16.54 -15.24
N PRO A 57 37.09 15.91 -15.67
CA PRO A 57 37.91 16.53 -16.73
C PRO A 57 38.58 15.54 -17.70
N LYS A 58 38.80 15.97 -18.94
CA LYS A 58 39.98 15.62 -19.74
C LYS A 58 40.35 16.83 -20.58
#